data_AF-A0A4R4LMV9-F1
#
_entry.id   AF-A0A4R4LMV9-F1
#
_cell.length_a   1.000
_cell.length_b   1.000
_cell.length_c   1.000
_cell.angle_alpha   90.00
_cell.angle_beta   90.00
_cell.angle_gamma   90.00
#
_symmetry.space_group_name_H-M   'P 1'
#
loop_
_entity.id
_entity.type
_entity.pdbx_description
1 polymer ?
#
loop_
_entity_poly.entity_id
_entity_poly.type
_entity_poly.pdbx_seq_one_letter_code
_entity_poly.pdbx_strand_id
1 'polypeptide(L)'
;MADIRHRQIRVGQPPDFQGDERDIVLLSMVVTKARTALTGRTEQRRYNVAASRARDQLWLFTSVPPNSLNPTDLRHSLLTYMLHPPATFTVDPELDDVTPDTRTEPFACLLQQRVFLELRRRGYAVVPHYPVDHRAIDLVVVGDNGRLAVECDTPSRYRQPEQVQQELHRERELRRAGWQFIRIRDSEYLHDPAAALEPLWQQLQQRGIEPRSLPAAPRQQPRWRPTTLSDDEDDL
;
A
#
# COMPACT_ATOMS: atom_id res chain seq x y z
N MET A 1 -36.06 10.43 -5.22
CA MET A 1 -35.46 11.56 -4.46
C MET A 1 -35.53 11.38 -2.94
N ALA A 2 -36.62 10.87 -2.35
CA ALA A 2 -36.70 10.61 -0.90
C ALA A 2 -35.72 9.51 -0.44
N ASP A 3 -35.64 8.40 -1.19
CA ASP A 3 -34.77 7.26 -0.85
C ASP A 3 -33.26 7.59 -0.99
N ILE A 4 -32.89 8.42 -1.98
CA ILE A 4 -31.51 8.92 -2.18
C ILE A 4 -31.03 9.73 -0.97
N ARG A 5 -31.89 10.63 -0.45
CA ARG A 5 -31.57 11.44 0.74
C ARG A 5 -31.53 10.59 2.02
N HIS A 6 -32.47 9.66 2.16
CA HIS A 6 -32.50 8.73 3.29
C HIS A 6 -31.24 7.86 3.36
N ARG A 7 -30.74 7.40 2.21
CA ARG A 7 -29.52 6.57 2.11
C ARG A 7 -28.23 7.38 1.95
N GLN A 8 -28.30 8.71 2.05
CA GLN A 8 -27.16 9.62 1.90
C GLN A 8 -26.36 9.39 0.59
N ILE A 9 -27.05 8.98 -0.48
CA ILE A 9 -26.45 8.75 -1.79
C ILE A 9 -26.15 10.11 -2.42
N ARG A 10 -24.89 10.31 -2.80
CA ARG A 10 -24.40 11.53 -3.44
C ARG A 10 -24.01 11.23 -4.88
N VAL A 11 -24.43 12.10 -5.79
CA VAL A 11 -24.14 12.02 -7.23
C VAL A 11 -23.61 13.37 -7.67
N GLY A 12 -22.48 13.38 -8.37
CA GLY A 12 -21.81 14.61 -8.78
C GLY A 12 -20.54 14.33 -9.58
N GLN A 13 -19.83 15.40 -9.91
CA GLN A 13 -18.49 15.33 -10.49
C GLN A 13 -17.45 15.18 -9.37
N PRO A 14 -16.23 14.71 -9.65
CA PRO A 14 -15.22 14.49 -8.61
C PRO A 14 -14.98 15.68 -7.66
N PRO A 15 -14.90 16.95 -8.12
CA PRO A 15 -14.73 18.09 -7.22
C PRO A 15 -15.82 18.24 -6.16
N ASP A 16 -17.04 17.77 -6.43
CA ASP A 16 -18.15 17.83 -5.47
C ASP A 16 -17.85 16.99 -4.22
N PHE A 17 -17.03 15.94 -4.34
CA PHE A 17 -16.67 15.03 -3.25
C PHE A 17 -15.38 15.43 -2.53
N GLN A 18 -14.89 16.66 -2.70
CA GLN A 18 -13.70 17.12 -1.99
C GLN A 18 -13.94 17.15 -0.48
N GLY A 19 -13.06 16.47 0.26
CA GLY A 19 -13.18 16.34 1.72
C GLY A 19 -14.28 15.36 2.18
N ASP A 20 -14.88 14.61 1.26
CA ASP A 20 -15.99 13.71 1.54
C ASP A 20 -15.68 12.29 1.04
N GLU A 21 -15.57 11.34 1.96
CA GLU A 21 -15.22 9.94 1.66
C GLU A 21 -16.42 9.02 1.85
N ARG A 22 -16.48 7.93 1.08
CA ARG A 22 -17.55 6.93 1.12
C ARG A 22 -16.97 5.52 1.09
N ASP A 23 -17.65 4.58 1.74
CA ASP A 23 -17.22 3.17 1.71
C ASP A 23 -17.26 2.62 0.29
N ILE A 24 -18.29 2.96 -0.48
CA ILE A 24 -18.46 2.54 -1.86
C ILE A 24 -18.54 3.77 -2.77
N VAL A 25 -17.70 3.83 -3.79
CA VAL A 25 -17.75 4.82 -4.87
C VAL A 25 -18.02 4.12 -6.19
N LEU A 26 -19.04 4.59 -6.91
CA LEU A 26 -19.36 4.17 -8.26
C LEU A 26 -18.88 5.25 -9.23
N LEU A 27 -17.83 4.97 -9.99
CA LEU A 27 -17.20 5.90 -10.92
C LEU A 27 -17.54 5.51 -12.36
N SER A 28 -18.19 6.42 -13.10
CA SER A 28 -18.50 6.19 -14.52
C SER A 28 -17.54 6.98 -15.41
N MET A 29 -16.86 6.27 -16.30
CA MET A 29 -15.92 6.81 -17.29
C MET A 29 -16.44 6.54 -18.71
N VAL A 30 -17.05 7.57 -19.30
CA VAL A 30 -17.63 7.49 -20.66
C VAL A 30 -16.72 8.20 -21.66
N VAL A 31 -16.42 7.51 -22.76
CA VAL A 31 -15.60 7.99 -23.87
C VAL A 31 -16.40 7.85 -25.15
N THR A 32 -16.67 8.97 -25.83
CA THR A 32 -17.58 9.02 -26.99
C THR A 32 -16.88 9.04 -28.36
N LYS A 33 -15.65 9.56 -28.44
CA LYS A 33 -14.71 9.48 -29.57
C LYS A 33 -13.29 9.70 -29.04
N ALA A 34 -12.26 9.26 -29.75
CA ALA A 34 -10.84 9.39 -29.36
C ALA A 34 -10.45 10.87 -29.19
N ARG A 35 -10.79 11.45 -28.05
CA ARG A 35 -10.33 12.74 -27.59
C ARG A 35 -8.87 12.60 -27.18
N THR A 36 -8.13 13.70 -27.35
CA THR A 36 -6.81 13.96 -26.80
C THR A 36 -6.65 13.32 -25.42
N ALA A 37 -5.49 12.72 -25.18
CA ALA A 37 -5.17 12.14 -23.89
C ALA A 37 -5.42 13.15 -22.77
N LEU A 38 -6.11 12.73 -21.71
CA LEU A 38 -6.29 13.58 -20.53
C LEU A 38 -5.00 13.52 -19.72
N THR A 39 -4.16 14.54 -19.86
CA THR A 39 -2.87 14.68 -19.17
C THR A 39 -2.80 15.93 -18.29
N GLY A 40 -3.76 16.84 -18.40
CA GLY A 40 -3.76 18.12 -17.70
C GLY A 40 -3.90 17.99 -16.17
N ARG A 41 -3.37 18.98 -15.44
CA ARG A 41 -3.41 19.01 -13.96
C ARG A 41 -4.83 19.06 -13.40
N THR A 42 -5.75 19.70 -14.11
CA THR A 42 -7.18 19.76 -13.70
C THR A 42 -7.79 18.35 -13.71
N GLU A 43 -7.54 17.59 -14.77
CA GLU A 43 -7.97 16.21 -14.93
C GLU A 43 -7.29 15.34 -13.88
N GLN A 44 -5.98 15.48 -13.69
CA GLN A 44 -5.23 14.75 -12.67
C GLN A 44 -5.83 14.94 -11.26
N ARG A 45 -6.11 16.19 -10.86
CA ARG A 45 -6.77 16.48 -9.58
C ARG A 45 -8.14 15.82 -9.48
N ARG A 46 -8.95 15.87 -10.55
CA ARG A 46 -10.28 15.23 -10.58
C ARG A 46 -10.18 13.71 -10.43
N TYR A 47 -9.25 13.06 -11.11
CA TYR A 47 -9.05 11.61 -11.02
C TYR A 47 -8.50 11.20 -9.65
N ASN A 48 -7.56 11.95 -9.10
CA ASN A 48 -7.06 11.72 -7.75
C ASN A 48 -8.18 11.84 -6.72
N VAL A 49 -9.05 12.85 -6.84
CA VAL A 49 -10.22 12.98 -5.99
C VAL A 49 -11.15 11.78 -6.19
N ALA A 50 -11.54 11.46 -7.43
CA ALA A 50 -12.45 10.35 -7.71
C ALA A 50 -11.95 9.00 -7.16
N ALA A 51 -10.66 8.71 -7.32
CA ALA A 51 -10.06 7.45 -6.87
C ALA A 51 -9.83 7.40 -5.35
N SER A 52 -9.48 8.52 -4.71
CA SER A 52 -9.16 8.57 -3.27
C SER A 52 -10.36 8.65 -2.34
N ARG A 53 -11.58 8.92 -2.84
CA ARG A 53 -12.79 9.00 -1.98
C ARG A 53 -13.38 7.65 -1.59
N ALA A 54 -12.95 6.56 -2.23
CA ALA A 54 -13.36 5.22 -1.86
C ALA A 54 -12.56 4.73 -0.64
N ARG A 55 -13.24 4.44 0.47
CA ARG A 55 -12.60 3.86 1.67
C ARG A 55 -12.43 2.35 1.57
N ASP A 56 -13.41 1.67 0.97
CA ASP A 56 -13.42 0.21 0.84
C ASP A 56 -13.43 -0.21 -0.64
N GLN A 57 -14.40 0.29 -1.41
CA GLN A 57 -14.62 -0.18 -2.79
C GLN A 57 -14.73 0.98 -3.80
N LEU A 58 -14.00 0.85 -4.90
CA LEU A 58 -14.16 1.66 -6.10
C LEU A 58 -14.63 0.76 -7.26
N TRP A 59 -15.81 1.05 -7.80
CA TRP A 59 -16.34 0.36 -8.98
C TRP A 59 -16.26 1.29 -10.18
N LEU A 60 -15.46 0.91 -11.18
CA LEU A 60 -15.29 1.68 -12.41
C LEU A 60 -16.13 1.09 -13.54
N PHE A 61 -17.05 1.89 -14.06
CA PHE A 61 -17.82 1.58 -15.25
C PHE A 61 -17.17 2.27 -16.44
N THR A 62 -16.84 1.52 -17.49
CA THR A 62 -16.22 2.08 -18.69
C THR A 62 -17.04 1.81 -19.94
N SER A 63 -17.01 2.75 -20.89
CA SER A 63 -17.65 2.56 -22.19
C SER A 63 -16.71 2.03 -23.29
N VAL A 64 -15.42 1.89 -22.99
CA VAL A 64 -14.38 1.43 -23.93
C VAL A 64 -13.34 0.54 -23.24
N PRO A 65 -12.73 -0.41 -23.97
CA PRO A 65 -11.61 -1.22 -23.46
C PRO A 65 -10.29 -0.43 -23.39
N PRO A 66 -9.28 -0.89 -22.62
CA PRO A 66 -8.01 -0.17 -22.43
C PRO A 66 -7.28 0.14 -23.74
N ASN A 67 -7.26 -0.80 -24.69
CA ASN A 67 -6.60 -0.66 -25.99
C ASN A 67 -7.22 0.42 -26.90
N SER A 68 -8.36 0.99 -26.52
CA SER A 68 -9.00 2.12 -27.22
C SER A 68 -8.58 3.49 -26.67
N LEU A 69 -7.69 3.52 -25.67
CA LEU A 69 -7.19 4.74 -25.02
C LEU A 69 -5.69 4.89 -25.27
N ASN A 70 -5.22 6.15 -25.28
CA ASN A 70 -3.79 6.43 -25.38
C ASN A 70 -3.09 5.99 -24.07
N PRO A 71 -1.91 5.34 -24.11
CA PRO A 71 -1.15 4.98 -22.91
C PRO A 71 -0.81 6.15 -21.97
N THR A 72 -0.71 7.38 -22.50
CA THR A 72 -0.47 8.58 -21.69
C THR A 72 -1.75 9.17 -21.08
N ASP A 73 -2.92 8.57 -21.34
CA ASP A 73 -4.20 9.05 -20.83
C ASP A 73 -4.43 8.62 -19.38
N LEU A 74 -4.82 9.55 -18.51
CA LEU A 74 -5.26 9.26 -17.14
C LEU A 74 -6.37 8.19 -17.08
N ARG A 75 -7.23 8.13 -18.09
CA ARG A 75 -8.28 7.10 -18.22
C ARG A 75 -7.68 5.70 -18.41
N HIS A 76 -6.67 5.60 -19.27
CA HIS A 76 -5.94 4.36 -19.51
C HIS A 76 -5.21 3.92 -18.22
N SER A 77 -4.56 4.87 -17.56
CA SER A 77 -3.86 4.68 -16.28
C SER A 77 -4.79 4.07 -15.21
N LEU A 78 -5.94 4.71 -14.94
CA LEU A 78 -6.90 4.23 -13.95
C LEU A 78 -7.52 2.86 -14.33
N LEU A 79 -7.92 2.69 -15.59
CA LEU A 79 -8.55 1.44 -16.03
C LEU A 79 -7.58 0.25 -15.95
N THR A 80 -6.34 0.43 -16.39
CA THR A 80 -5.32 -0.64 -16.31
C THR A 80 -4.93 -0.95 -14.87
N TYR A 81 -4.91 0.05 -13.98
CA TYR A 81 -4.73 -0.16 -12.54
C TYR A 81 -5.85 -1.04 -11.97
N MET A 82 -7.11 -0.77 -12.33
CA MET A 82 -8.24 -1.53 -11.78
C MET A 82 -8.37 -2.95 -12.36
N LEU A 83 -7.92 -3.18 -13.59
CA LEU A 83 -7.90 -4.52 -14.21
C LEU A 83 -6.72 -5.36 -13.73
N HIS A 84 -5.58 -4.72 -13.48
CA HIS A 84 -4.36 -5.37 -13.03
C HIS A 84 -3.81 -4.62 -11.82
N PRO A 85 -4.53 -4.62 -10.69
CA PRO A 85 -4.05 -3.93 -9.50
C PRO A 85 -2.72 -4.57 -9.11
N PRO A 86 -1.66 -3.77 -8.88
CA PRO A 86 -0.42 -4.33 -8.38
C PRO A 86 -0.76 -5.09 -7.10
N ALA A 87 -0.35 -6.35 -7.03
CA ALA A 87 -0.59 -7.18 -5.86
C ALA A 87 -0.02 -6.44 -4.65
N THR A 88 -0.92 -5.98 -3.78
CA THR A 88 -0.58 -5.00 -2.74
C THR A 88 0.35 -5.61 -1.70
N PHE A 89 0.28 -6.94 -1.53
CA PHE A 89 1.16 -7.72 -0.68
C PHE A 89 1.42 -9.06 -1.34
N THR A 90 2.66 -9.29 -1.79
CA THR A 90 3.09 -10.58 -2.35
C THR A 90 4.17 -11.17 -1.47
N VAL A 91 4.07 -12.47 -1.18
CA VAL A 91 5.17 -13.22 -0.58
C VAL A 91 6.08 -13.68 -1.71
N ASP A 92 7.36 -13.38 -1.57
CA ASP A 92 8.39 -13.84 -2.49
C ASP A 92 8.72 -15.32 -2.21
N PRO A 93 8.45 -16.25 -3.14
CA PRO A 93 8.76 -17.67 -2.95
C PRO A 93 10.27 -17.96 -2.87
N GLU A 94 11.14 -17.05 -3.31
CA GLU A 94 12.61 -17.23 -3.18
C GLU A 94 13.08 -17.13 -1.71
N LEU A 95 12.21 -16.68 -0.80
CA LEU A 95 12.51 -16.53 0.62
C LEU A 95 12.17 -17.76 1.48
N ASP A 96 11.79 -18.88 0.87
CA ASP A 96 11.49 -20.11 1.59
C ASP A 96 12.74 -20.80 2.17
N ASP A 97 13.92 -20.58 1.58
CA ASP A 97 15.20 -21.19 1.99
C ASP A 97 16.08 -20.29 2.88
N VAL A 98 15.52 -19.21 3.43
CA VAL A 98 16.27 -18.24 4.26
C VAL A 98 16.68 -18.88 5.60
N THR A 99 17.97 -18.78 5.94
CA THR A 99 18.52 -19.26 7.23
C THR A 99 18.58 -18.14 8.26
N PRO A 100 18.59 -18.40 9.59
CA PRO A 100 18.52 -17.34 10.60
C PRO A 100 19.85 -16.58 10.84
N ASP A 101 20.98 -17.11 10.37
CA ASP A 101 22.31 -16.63 10.78
C ASP A 101 23.12 -15.99 9.65
N THR A 102 22.74 -16.23 8.39
CA THR A 102 23.36 -15.58 7.23
C THR A 102 22.39 -14.58 6.64
N ARG A 103 22.72 -13.28 6.70
CA ARG A 103 21.85 -12.23 6.17
C ARG A 103 21.71 -12.39 4.66
N THR A 104 20.46 -12.42 4.21
CA THR A 104 20.07 -12.49 2.80
C THR A 104 19.29 -11.23 2.41
N GLU A 105 19.31 -10.87 1.14
CA GLU A 105 18.37 -9.85 0.65
C GLU A 105 16.93 -10.39 0.73
N PRO A 106 15.91 -9.55 1.01
CA PRO A 106 15.97 -8.09 1.12
C PRO A 106 16.18 -7.55 2.55
N PHE A 107 16.62 -8.37 3.51
CA PHE A 107 16.76 -7.96 4.91
C PHE A 107 17.97 -7.04 5.13
N ALA A 108 17.76 -5.91 5.79
CA ALA A 108 18.82 -4.98 6.14
C ALA A 108 19.65 -5.46 7.35
N CYS A 109 19.08 -6.31 8.23
CA CYS A 109 19.77 -6.89 9.37
C CYS A 109 19.24 -8.28 9.75
N LEU A 110 19.99 -9.02 10.59
CA LEU A 110 19.60 -10.35 11.07
C LEU A 110 18.35 -10.32 11.95
N LEU A 111 18.09 -9.22 12.68
CA LEU A 111 16.86 -9.08 13.47
C LEU A 111 15.61 -9.18 12.60
N GLN A 112 15.56 -8.41 11.50
CA GLN A 112 14.45 -8.45 10.54
C GLN A 112 14.24 -9.86 10.00
N GLN A 113 15.34 -10.52 9.61
CA GLN A 113 15.29 -11.87 9.06
C GLN A 113 14.78 -12.89 10.08
N ARG A 114 15.25 -12.83 11.34
CA ARG A 114 14.83 -13.74 12.41
C ARG A 114 13.36 -13.53 12.80
N VAL A 115 12.91 -12.27 12.88
CA VAL A 115 11.49 -11.95 13.09
C VAL A 115 10.63 -12.45 11.94
N PHE A 116 11.07 -12.28 10.69
CA PHE A 116 10.40 -12.81 9.51
C PHE A 116 10.24 -14.33 9.58
N LEU A 117 11.32 -15.06 9.88
CA LEU A 117 11.29 -16.52 10.00
C LEU A 117 10.33 -16.96 11.11
N GLU A 118 10.30 -16.27 12.24
CA GLU A 118 9.46 -16.61 13.39
C GLU A 118 7.97 -16.33 13.13
N LEU A 119 7.65 -15.32 12.33
CA LEU A 119 6.31 -15.08 11.80
C LEU A 119 5.90 -16.15 10.77
N ARG A 120 6.78 -16.48 9.81
CA ARG A 120 6.55 -17.52 8.78
C ARG A 120 6.35 -18.89 9.41
N ARG A 121 7.14 -19.24 10.43
CA ARG A 121 7.02 -20.50 11.19
C ARG A 121 5.65 -20.65 11.86
N ARG A 122 5.02 -19.54 12.26
CA ARG A 122 3.65 -19.51 12.79
C ARG A 122 2.56 -19.43 11.70
N GLY A 123 2.93 -19.46 10.43
CA GLY A 123 2.00 -19.44 9.29
C GLY A 123 1.51 -18.05 8.90
N TYR A 124 2.13 -16.97 9.40
CA TYR A 124 1.75 -15.62 8.97
C TYR A 124 2.26 -15.33 7.55
N ALA A 125 1.46 -14.57 6.82
CA ALA A 125 1.88 -13.97 5.58
C ALA A 125 2.66 -12.69 5.86
N VAL A 126 3.93 -12.67 5.46
CA VAL A 126 4.84 -11.55 5.76
C VAL A 126 5.50 -11.10 4.49
N VAL A 127 5.49 -9.79 4.26
CA VAL A 127 6.19 -9.13 3.16
C VAL A 127 7.37 -8.36 3.74
N PRO A 128 8.62 -8.75 3.45
CA PRO A 128 9.78 -8.00 3.89
C PRO A 128 10.05 -6.80 2.96
N HIS A 129 10.69 -5.77 3.51
CA HIS A 129 11.13 -4.57 2.79
C HIS A 129 10.00 -3.94 1.93
N TYR A 130 8.83 -3.76 2.53
CA TYR A 130 7.64 -3.31 1.82
C TYR A 130 7.76 -1.82 1.42
N PRO A 131 7.78 -1.49 0.12
CA PRO A 131 7.99 -0.12 -0.33
C PRO A 131 6.79 0.76 0.00
N VAL A 132 7.04 1.89 0.65
CA VAL A 132 6.06 2.95 0.88
C VAL A 132 6.69 4.31 0.60
N ASP A 133 6.19 4.95 -0.45
CA ASP A 133 6.72 6.20 -0.98
C ASP A 133 8.23 6.09 -1.31
N HIS A 134 9.08 6.98 -0.78
CA HIS A 134 10.53 6.96 -1.03
C HIS A 134 11.33 6.03 -0.09
N ARG A 135 10.65 5.18 0.72
CA ARG A 135 11.29 4.30 1.73
C ARG A 135 10.63 2.93 1.77
N ALA A 136 11.08 2.04 2.67
CA ALA A 136 10.52 0.72 2.88
C ALA A 136 10.25 0.43 4.37
N ILE A 137 9.12 -0.21 4.68
CA ILE A 137 8.82 -0.77 5.99
C ILE A 137 9.57 -2.10 6.10
N ASP A 138 10.21 -2.35 7.24
CA ASP A 138 11.03 -3.55 7.44
C ASP A 138 10.27 -4.85 7.15
N LEU A 139 9.12 -5.06 7.80
CA LEU A 139 8.23 -6.19 7.55
C LEU A 139 6.77 -5.74 7.65
N VAL A 140 5.91 -6.31 6.81
CA VAL A 140 4.46 -6.14 6.90
C VAL A 140 3.80 -7.50 7.05
N VAL A 141 3.08 -7.70 8.15
CA VAL A 141 2.23 -8.88 8.37
C VAL A 141 0.85 -8.60 7.82
N VAL A 142 0.31 -9.52 7.03
CA VAL A 142 -0.96 -9.35 6.31
C VAL A 142 -1.92 -10.47 6.67
N GLY A 143 -3.17 -10.09 6.94
CA GLY A 143 -4.29 -11.00 7.15
C GLY A 143 -5.60 -10.38 6.68
N ASP A 144 -6.68 -11.15 6.80
CA ASP A 144 -7.98 -10.80 6.21
C ASP A 144 -8.59 -9.55 6.85
N ASN A 145 -8.32 -9.35 8.15
CA ASN A 145 -8.80 -8.21 8.92
C ASN A 145 -7.78 -7.05 8.97
N GLY A 146 -6.72 -7.10 8.15
CA GLY A 146 -5.83 -5.96 7.93
C GLY A 146 -4.34 -6.29 7.88
N ARG A 147 -3.52 -5.26 8.12
CA ARG A 147 -2.06 -5.32 8.01
C ARG A 147 -1.38 -4.68 9.22
N LEU A 148 -0.27 -5.23 9.68
CA LEU A 148 0.55 -4.68 10.76
C LEU A 148 1.98 -4.44 10.27
N ALA A 149 2.49 -3.22 10.42
CA ALA A 149 3.89 -2.91 10.15
C ALA A 149 4.74 -3.27 11.36
N VAL A 150 5.86 -3.95 11.12
CA VAL A 150 6.85 -4.33 12.13
C VAL A 150 8.15 -3.64 11.77
N GLU A 151 8.69 -2.84 12.67
CA GLU A 151 10.00 -2.18 12.53
C GLU A 151 11.00 -2.81 13.49
N CYS A 152 12.18 -3.13 12.98
CA CYS A 152 13.27 -3.75 13.71
C CYS A 152 14.34 -2.69 13.99
N ASP A 153 14.47 -2.31 15.26
CA ASP A 153 15.39 -1.28 15.72
C ASP A 153 16.73 -1.88 16.14
N THR A 154 17.75 -1.61 15.32
CA THR A 154 19.15 -1.92 15.65
C THR A 154 19.87 -0.67 16.15
N PRO A 155 20.85 -0.76 17.07
CA PRO A 155 21.65 0.38 17.52
C PRO A 155 22.31 1.18 16.38
N SER A 156 22.64 0.51 15.28
CA SER A 156 23.27 1.11 14.08
C SER A 156 22.27 1.71 13.08
N ARG A 157 20.96 1.70 13.37
CA ARG A 157 19.91 2.14 12.44
C ARG A 157 20.04 3.62 12.06
N TYR A 158 20.41 4.47 13.01
CA TYR A 158 20.60 5.89 12.78
C TYR A 158 22.08 6.24 12.92
N ARG A 159 22.68 6.77 11.84
CA ARG A 159 24.06 7.23 11.84
C ARG A 159 24.19 8.75 11.95
N GLN A 160 23.13 9.49 11.61
CA GLN A 160 23.11 10.96 11.62
C GLN A 160 21.81 11.50 12.25
N PRO A 161 21.85 12.64 13.00
CA PRO A 161 20.65 13.24 13.60
C PRO A 161 19.53 13.58 12.62
N GLU A 162 19.88 13.97 11.39
CA GLU A 162 18.92 14.28 10.32
C GLU A 162 18.05 13.07 9.93
N GLN A 163 18.64 11.86 9.98
CA GLN A 163 17.93 10.61 9.68
C GLN A 163 16.83 10.34 10.72
N VAL A 164 17.05 10.73 11.98
CA VAL A 164 16.06 10.57 13.07
C VAL A 164 14.84 11.46 12.82
N GLN A 165 15.06 12.73 12.45
CA GLN A 165 13.94 13.67 12.18
C GLN A 165 13.10 13.22 10.99
N GLN A 166 13.74 12.79 9.91
CA GLN A 166 13.05 12.27 8.73
C GLN A 166 12.23 11.01 9.06
N GLU A 167 12.75 10.12 9.90
CA GLU A 167 12.04 8.91 10.30
C GLU A 167 10.83 9.20 11.20
N LEU A 168 10.95 10.16 12.13
CA LEU A 168 9.81 10.61 12.95
C LEU A 168 8.72 11.26 12.11
N HIS A 169 9.10 12.03 11.09
CA HIS A 169 8.14 12.63 10.15
C HIS A 169 7.42 11.54 9.35
N ARG A 170 8.18 10.62 8.76
CA ARG A 170 7.68 9.46 8.03
C ARG A 170 6.71 8.63 8.85
N GLU A 171 7.07 8.27 10.08
CA GLU A 171 6.19 7.46 10.94
C GLU A 171 4.86 8.18 11.23
N ARG A 172 4.88 9.50 11.42
CA ARG A 172 3.66 10.30 11.59
C ARG A 172 2.78 10.29 10.35
N GLU A 173 3.37 10.41 9.15
CA GLU A 173 2.64 10.37 7.89
C GLU A 173 2.03 8.99 7.64
N LEU A 174 2.80 7.92 7.86
CA LEU A 174 2.32 6.56 7.69
C LEU A 174 1.21 6.24 8.68
N ARG A 175 1.32 6.68 9.94
CA ARG A 175 0.23 6.55 10.93
C ARG A 175 -1.03 7.29 10.51
N ARG A 176 -0.91 8.49 9.91
CA ARG A 176 -2.06 9.22 9.33
C ARG A 176 -2.68 8.48 8.15
N ALA A 177 -1.86 7.80 7.35
CA ALA A 177 -2.31 6.91 6.28
C ALA A 177 -2.84 5.53 6.79
N GLY A 178 -3.09 5.40 8.09
CA GLY A 178 -3.69 4.23 8.71
C GLY A 178 -2.71 3.08 9.01
N TRP A 179 -1.40 3.28 8.85
CA TRP A 179 -0.42 2.28 9.27
C TRP A 179 -0.30 2.22 10.79
N GLN A 180 -0.26 1.00 11.31
CA GLN A 180 0.01 0.73 12.72
C GLN A 180 1.36 0.01 12.81
N PHE A 181 2.21 0.49 13.72
CA PHE A 181 3.58 0.01 13.88
C PHE A 181 3.76 -0.69 15.22
N ILE A 182 4.48 -1.80 15.18
CA ILE A 182 5.11 -2.41 16.35
C ILE A 182 6.63 -2.39 16.16
N ARG A 183 7.35 -2.05 17.23
CA ARG A 183 8.80 -1.97 17.21
C ARG A 183 9.38 -3.13 18.00
N ILE A 184 10.37 -3.80 17.43
CA ILE A 184 11.15 -4.86 18.08
C ILE A 184 12.58 -4.35 18.20
N ARG A 185 13.10 -4.29 19.42
CA ARG A 185 14.47 -3.81 19.68
C ARG A 185 15.44 -4.97 19.65
N ASP A 186 16.56 -4.79 18.97
CA ASP A 186 17.60 -5.80 18.84
C ASP A 186 18.15 -6.25 20.20
N SER A 187 18.36 -5.31 21.12
CA SER A 187 18.85 -5.62 22.47
C SER A 187 17.87 -6.48 23.28
N GLU A 188 16.58 -6.23 23.15
CA GLU A 188 15.53 -7.01 23.84
C GLU A 188 15.40 -8.39 23.21
N TYR A 189 15.41 -8.45 21.88
CA TYR A 189 15.36 -9.71 21.14
C TYR A 189 16.56 -10.61 21.43
N LEU A 190 17.77 -10.05 21.54
CA LEU A 190 18.98 -10.81 21.89
C LEU A 190 18.96 -11.32 23.33
N HIS A 191 18.29 -10.62 24.24
CA HIS A 191 18.16 -11.02 25.64
C HIS A 191 17.11 -12.12 25.83
N ASP A 192 15.90 -11.90 25.32
CA ASP A 192 14.78 -12.83 25.36
C ASP A 192 13.89 -12.66 24.11
N PRO A 193 14.10 -13.48 23.06
CA PRO A 193 13.29 -13.42 21.85
C PRO A 193 11.80 -13.63 22.09
N ALA A 194 11.42 -14.48 23.05
CA ALA A 194 10.02 -14.79 23.31
C ALA A 194 9.32 -13.56 23.92
N ALA A 195 9.93 -12.95 24.94
CA ALA A 195 9.39 -11.75 25.56
C ALA A 195 9.38 -10.55 24.60
N ALA A 196 10.42 -10.38 23.78
CA ALA A 196 10.50 -9.28 22.81
C ALA A 196 9.41 -9.35 21.72
N LEU A 197 8.95 -10.56 21.38
CA LEU A 197 7.91 -10.78 20.36
C LEU A 197 6.49 -10.83 20.95
N GLU A 198 6.34 -10.94 22.27
CA GLU A 198 5.02 -11.01 22.92
C GLU A 198 4.09 -9.84 22.54
N PRO A 199 4.55 -8.57 22.52
CA PRO A 199 3.71 -7.46 22.08
C PRO A 199 3.24 -7.58 20.63
N LEU A 200 4.07 -8.16 19.74
CA LEU A 200 3.72 -8.42 18.35
C LEU A 200 2.55 -9.41 18.27
N TRP A 201 2.59 -10.50 19.05
CA TRP A 201 1.52 -11.51 19.06
C TRP A 201 0.21 -10.95 19.59
N GLN A 202 0.27 -10.18 20.68
CA GLN A 202 -0.92 -9.54 21.25
C GLN A 202 -1.56 -8.57 20.25
N GLN A 203 -0.76 -7.79 19.51
CA GLN A 203 -1.29 -6.87 18.51
C GLN A 203 -1.88 -7.57 17.29
N LEU A 204 -1.27 -8.66 16.82
CA LEU A 204 -1.84 -9.44 15.72
C LEU A 204 -3.20 -10.02 16.13
N GLN A 205 -3.29 -10.59 17.34
CA GLN A 205 -4.54 -11.13 17.89
C GLN A 205 -5.61 -10.06 18.08
N GLN A 206 -5.29 -8.93 18.71
CA GLN A 206 -6.24 -7.83 18.94
C GLN A 206 -6.85 -7.29 17.64
N ARG A 207 -6.13 -7.42 16.53
CA ARG A 207 -6.55 -6.93 15.21
C ARG A 207 -7.16 -8.01 14.33
N GLY A 208 -7.30 -9.24 14.84
CA GLY A 208 -7.81 -10.38 14.07
C GLY A 208 -6.96 -10.70 12.85
N ILE A 209 -5.67 -10.37 12.87
CA ILE A 209 -4.72 -10.77 11.83
C ILE A 209 -4.30 -12.18 12.17
N GLU A 210 -4.81 -13.15 11.42
CA GLU A 210 -4.57 -14.58 11.65
C GLU A 210 -3.55 -15.16 10.65
N PRO A 211 -2.90 -16.29 10.99
CA PRO A 211 -2.05 -17.02 10.05
C PRO A 211 -2.77 -17.36 8.74
N ARG A 212 -2.13 -17.05 7.61
CA ARG A 212 -2.66 -17.29 6.26
C ARG A 212 -1.52 -17.46 5.25
N SER A 213 -1.78 -18.22 4.20
CA SER A 213 -1.01 -18.16 2.96
C SER A 213 -1.55 -17.04 2.07
N LEU A 214 -0.80 -15.95 1.90
CA LEU A 214 -1.04 -15.01 0.79
C LEU A 214 -0.90 -15.77 -0.54
N PRO A 215 -1.63 -15.38 -1.60
CA PRO A 215 -1.34 -15.88 -2.94
C PRO A 215 0.12 -15.56 -3.28
N ALA A 216 0.85 -16.56 -3.80
CA ALA A 216 2.21 -16.36 -4.26
C ALA A 216 2.23 -15.25 -5.31
N ALA A 217 3.28 -14.42 -5.30
CA ALA A 217 3.48 -13.44 -6.38
C ALA A 217 3.44 -14.19 -7.73
N PRO A 218 2.55 -13.84 -8.66
CA PRO A 218 2.64 -14.40 -10.01
C PRO A 218 3.97 -13.97 -10.61
N ARG A 219 4.76 -14.96 -11.04
CA ARG A 219 6.15 -14.80 -11.52
C ARG A 219 6.31 -13.76 -12.65
N GLN A 220 5.22 -13.42 -13.34
CA GLN A 220 5.17 -12.38 -14.37
C GLN A 220 3.81 -11.68 -14.35
N GLN A 221 3.61 -10.71 -13.45
CA GLN A 221 2.61 -9.68 -13.68
C GLN A 221 3.30 -8.45 -14.30
N PRO A 222 2.72 -7.83 -15.34
CA PRO A 222 3.16 -6.50 -15.74
C PRO A 222 2.94 -5.58 -14.55
N ARG A 223 4.04 -5.11 -13.94
CA ARG A 223 3.99 -4.14 -12.85
C ARG A 223 3.33 -2.89 -13.41
N TRP A 224 2.09 -2.62 -13.00
CA TRP A 224 1.43 -1.37 -13.36
C TRP A 224 2.34 -0.23 -12.91
N ARG A 225 2.62 0.69 -13.83
CA ARG A 225 3.35 1.92 -13.56
C ARG A 225 2.41 3.09 -13.79
N PRO A 226 2.39 4.09 -12.89
CA PRO A 226 1.65 5.30 -13.14
C PRO A 226 2.13 5.92 -14.45
N THR A 227 1.20 6.42 -15.25
CA THR A 227 1.53 7.26 -16.39
C THR A 227 2.33 8.48 -15.92
N THR A 228 3.48 8.74 -16.54
CA THR A 228 4.27 9.96 -16.33
C THR A 228 3.50 11.15 -16.88
N LEU A 229 3.17 12.11 -16.02
CA LEU A 229 2.57 13.38 -16.40
C LEU A 229 3.65 14.46 -16.32
N SER A 230 3.67 15.39 -17.27
CA SER A 230 4.57 16.54 -17.25
C SER A 230 4.14 17.50 -16.14
N ASP A 231 5.09 17.93 -15.30
CA ASP A 231 4.87 18.96 -14.27
C ASP A 231 4.94 20.39 -14.85
N ASP A 232 5.17 20.53 -16.16
CA ASP A 232 5.39 21.81 -16.82
C ASP A 232 4.21 22.77 -16.57
N GLU A 233 4.53 23.90 -15.94
CA GLU A 233 3.69 25.09 -15.95
C GLU A 233 3.57 25.54 -17.40
N ASP A 234 2.36 25.47 -17.96
CA ASP A 234 2.02 26.43 -19.01
C ASP A 234 1.98 27.80 -18.32
N ASP A 235 3.16 28.44 -18.23
CA ASP A 235 3.34 29.86 -17.99
C ASP A 235 2.61 30.62 -19.11
N LEU A 236 1.34 30.96 -18.89
CA LEU A 236 0.61 32.02 -19.59
C LEU A 236 -0.36 32.73 -18.64
#